data_AF-A0A1I0L6E0-F1
#
_entry.id   AF-A0A1I0L6E0-F1
#
_cell.length_a   1.000
_cell.length_b   1.000
_cell.length_c   1.000
_cell.angle_alpha   90.00
_cell.angle_beta   90.00
_cell.angle_gamma   90.00
#
_symmetry.space_group_name_H-M   'P 1'
#
loop_
_entity.id
_entity.type
_entity.pdbx_description
1 polymer ?
#
loop_
_entity_poly.entity_id
_entity_poly.type
_entity_poly.pdbx_seq_one_letter_code
_entity_poly.pdbx_strand_id
1 'polypeptide(L)'
;MEPESVRLPVINESRAEGVTATLYAEMREHFGLGLVPDVFKLVSTRPEFLQVFWDGYRSVFGAGLLERDIKELIAAFVAREVSCAYCVDAHVLFLRLVGADERMEASLRHAEIDDMPLPEATRILLRLAAQVTHQAYRITDDDFADARAAGWSDGQLLEAVWTACQFNWVTRMASALGLTTLGQLAELGETPVTG
;
A
#
# COMPACT_ATOMS: atom_id res chain seq x y z
N MET A 1 -5.97 22.52 -7.81
CA MET A 1 -5.61 23.07 -6.49
C MET A 1 -5.57 21.89 -5.56
N GLU A 2 -4.38 21.55 -5.06
CA GLU A 2 -4.22 20.49 -4.06
C GLU A 2 -5.03 20.85 -2.80
N PRO A 3 -5.73 19.88 -2.17
CA PRO A 3 -6.52 20.17 -0.99
C PRO A 3 -5.61 20.49 0.21
N GLU A 4 -5.87 21.60 0.91
CA GLU A 4 -5.13 21.99 2.13
C GLU A 4 -5.29 20.99 3.28
N SER A 5 -6.35 20.17 3.23
CA SER A 5 -6.66 19.12 4.20
C SER A 5 -7.53 18.04 3.55
N VAL A 6 -7.67 16.89 4.23
CA VAL A 6 -8.55 15.82 3.77
C VAL A 6 -10.02 16.26 3.75
N ARG A 7 -10.82 15.68 2.85
CA ARG A 7 -12.19 16.12 2.54
C ARG A 7 -13.23 15.77 3.61
N LEU A 8 -12.93 14.82 4.49
CA LEU A 8 -13.81 14.40 5.58
C LEU A 8 -13.09 14.54 6.93
N PRO A 9 -13.85 14.75 8.04
CA PRO A 9 -13.27 14.80 9.36
C PRO A 9 -12.53 13.52 9.72
N VAL A 10 -11.39 13.68 10.40
CA VAL A 10 -10.60 12.60 11.00
C VAL A 10 -10.47 12.83 12.50
N ILE A 11 -10.15 11.76 13.24
CA ILE A 11 -9.87 11.81 14.67
C ILE A 11 -8.37 11.81 14.83
N ASN A 12 -7.84 12.91 15.36
CA ASN A 12 -6.44 13.03 15.74
C ASN A 12 -6.10 12.06 16.88
N GLU A 13 -4.85 11.60 16.93
CA GLU A 13 -4.40 10.61 17.91
C GLU A 13 -4.59 11.11 19.36
N SER A 14 -4.28 12.38 19.61
CA SER A 14 -4.47 13.04 20.91
C SER A 14 -5.93 13.13 21.39
N ARG A 15 -6.89 12.95 20.48
CA ARG A 15 -8.34 13.04 20.74
C ARG A 15 -9.06 11.71 20.55
N ALA A 16 -8.34 10.63 20.24
CA ALA A 16 -8.94 9.33 20.06
C ALA A 16 -9.41 8.77 21.41
N GLU A 17 -10.62 8.21 21.41
CA GLU A 17 -11.21 7.53 22.56
C GLU A 17 -11.75 6.16 22.15
N GLY A 18 -12.00 5.29 23.14
CA GLY A 18 -12.62 3.97 22.92
C GLY A 18 -11.86 3.11 21.90
N VAL A 19 -12.59 2.45 21.01
CA VAL A 19 -12.06 1.50 20.02
C VAL A 19 -11.05 2.15 19.07
N THR A 20 -11.28 3.39 18.64
CA THR A 20 -10.35 4.12 17.77
C THR A 20 -9.00 4.32 18.47
N ALA A 21 -9.01 4.68 19.77
CA ALA A 21 -7.77 4.84 20.55
C ALA A 21 -7.00 3.53 20.68
N THR A 22 -7.71 2.41 20.91
CA THR A 22 -7.10 1.08 20.98
C THR A 22 -6.43 0.71 19.67
N LEU A 23 -7.12 0.87 18.54
CA LEU A 23 -6.56 0.57 17.21
C LEU A 23 -5.36 1.47 16.87
N TYR A 24 -5.42 2.75 17.22
CA TYR A 24 -4.28 3.65 17.05
C TYR A 24 -3.08 3.23 17.89
N ALA A 25 -3.28 2.81 19.14
CA ALA A 25 -2.18 2.31 19.97
C ALA A 25 -1.51 1.07 19.36
N GLU A 26 -2.31 0.11 18.87
CA GLU A 26 -1.80 -1.07 18.16
C GLU A 26 -1.00 -0.69 16.91
N MET A 27 -1.50 0.24 16.09
CA MET A 27 -0.81 0.71 14.90
C MET A 27 0.51 1.40 15.25
N ARG A 28 0.53 2.28 16.27
CA ARG A 28 1.76 2.95 16.72
C ARG A 28 2.83 1.95 17.14
N GLU A 29 2.44 0.93 17.90
CA GLU A 29 3.34 -0.15 18.31
C GLU A 29 3.84 -0.94 17.10
N HIS A 30 2.93 -1.36 16.21
CA HIS A 30 3.26 -2.16 15.03
C HIS A 30 4.22 -1.45 14.07
N PHE A 31 3.96 -0.17 13.77
CA PHE A 31 4.76 0.59 12.82
C PHE A 31 6.07 1.11 13.41
N GLY A 32 6.12 1.39 14.72
CA GLY A 32 7.31 1.93 15.38
C GLY A 32 7.72 3.32 14.90
N LEU A 33 6.86 4.02 14.15
CA LEU A 33 7.13 5.34 13.56
C LEU A 33 6.89 6.50 14.55
N GLY A 34 6.39 6.20 15.75
CA GLY A 34 5.98 7.22 16.72
C GLY A 34 4.68 7.95 16.38
N LEU A 35 3.98 7.54 15.31
CA LEU A 35 2.67 8.05 14.87
C LEU A 35 1.89 6.98 14.11
N VAL A 36 0.57 7.17 13.98
CA VAL A 36 -0.28 6.36 13.09
C VAL A 36 -0.17 6.88 11.66
N PRO A 37 0.11 6.03 10.65
CA PRO A 37 0.12 6.45 9.25
C PRO A 37 -1.20 7.11 8.84
N ASP A 38 -1.11 8.28 8.20
CA ASP A 38 -2.25 9.15 7.89
C ASP A 38 -3.42 8.45 7.17
N VAL A 39 -3.15 7.47 6.31
CA VAL A 39 -4.21 6.76 5.58
C VAL A 39 -5.21 6.08 6.51
N PHE A 40 -4.79 5.55 7.65
CA PHE A 40 -5.69 4.92 8.63
C PHE A 40 -6.62 5.94 9.27
N LYS A 41 -6.15 7.18 9.47
CA LYS A 41 -6.94 8.26 10.08
C LYS A 41 -8.15 8.64 9.22
N LEU A 42 -8.10 8.38 7.91
CA LEU A 42 -9.18 8.70 6.96
C LEU A 42 -10.54 8.07 7.29
N VAL A 43 -10.54 6.94 7.99
CA VAL A 43 -11.78 6.20 8.37
C VAL A 43 -12.03 6.22 9.87
N SER A 44 -11.28 7.01 10.63
CA SER A 44 -11.24 6.91 12.10
C SER A 44 -12.52 7.33 12.81
N THR A 45 -13.39 8.09 12.14
CA THR A 45 -14.72 8.47 12.66
C THR A 45 -15.68 7.27 12.71
N ARG A 46 -15.31 6.14 12.08
CA ARG A 46 -16.02 4.87 12.10
C ARG A 46 -15.05 3.75 12.54
N PRO A 47 -14.97 3.44 13.85
CA PRO A 47 -14.04 2.42 14.36
C PRO A 47 -14.17 1.06 13.67
N GLU A 48 -15.38 0.69 13.25
CA GLU A 48 -15.66 -0.53 12.48
C GLU A 48 -14.98 -0.54 11.11
N PHE A 49 -14.87 0.61 10.44
CA PHE A 49 -14.16 0.72 9.16
C PHE A 49 -12.65 0.72 9.38
N LEU A 50 -12.19 1.38 10.45
CA LEU A 50 -10.79 1.37 10.84
C LEU A 50 -10.30 -0.04 11.16
N GLN A 51 -11.10 -0.84 11.87
CA GLN A 51 -10.79 -2.24 12.15
C GLN A 51 -10.66 -3.04 10.85
N VAL A 52 -11.62 -2.94 9.94
CA VAL A 52 -11.57 -3.65 8.64
C VAL A 52 -10.33 -3.24 7.84
N PHE A 53 -9.99 -1.95 7.85
CA PHE A 53 -8.79 -1.48 7.17
C PHE A 53 -7.52 -2.05 7.83
N TRP A 54 -7.46 -2.05 9.16
CA TRP A 54 -6.34 -2.62 9.90
C TRP A 54 -6.16 -4.12 9.63
N ASP A 55 -7.25 -4.88 9.64
CA ASP A 55 -7.28 -6.30 9.35
C ASP A 55 -6.83 -6.56 7.90
N GLY A 56 -7.31 -5.74 6.97
CA GLY A 56 -6.90 -5.75 5.57
C GLY A 56 -5.38 -5.53 5.41
N TYR A 57 -4.82 -4.54 6.10
CA TYR A 57 -3.37 -4.31 6.12
C TYR A 57 -2.64 -5.56 6.66
N ARG A 58 -3.04 -6.08 7.82
CA ARG A 58 -2.41 -7.26 8.43
C ARG A 58 -2.51 -8.51 7.55
N SER A 59 -3.60 -8.67 6.81
CA SER A 59 -3.79 -9.80 5.88
C SER A 59 -2.82 -9.78 4.71
N VAL A 60 -2.45 -8.59 4.22
CA VAL A 60 -1.45 -8.44 3.16
C VAL A 60 -0.07 -8.62 3.74
N PHE A 61 0.24 -7.86 4.77
CA PHE A 61 1.60 -7.56 5.20
C PHE A 61 2.10 -8.36 6.42
N GLY A 62 1.25 -9.21 6.97
CA GLY A 62 1.65 -10.25 7.92
C GLY A 62 2.38 -11.41 7.23
N ALA A 63 2.54 -12.51 7.99
CA ALA A 63 3.15 -13.73 7.48
C ALA A 63 2.38 -14.26 6.26
N GLY A 64 3.12 -14.71 5.24
CA GLY A 64 2.58 -15.26 4.01
C GLY A 64 3.66 -15.90 3.16
N LEU A 65 3.32 -16.26 1.93
CA LEU A 65 4.18 -16.93 0.95
C LEU A 65 4.96 -15.96 0.07
N LEU A 66 4.45 -14.74 -0.13
CA LEU A 66 5.22 -13.65 -0.70
C LEU A 66 6.01 -12.94 0.41
N GLU A 67 7.28 -12.70 0.12
CA GLU A 67 8.14 -11.87 0.95
C GLU A 67 7.56 -10.45 1.07
N ARG A 68 7.87 -9.81 2.20
CA ARG A 68 7.33 -8.49 2.53
C ARG A 68 7.68 -7.45 1.46
N ASP A 69 8.91 -7.46 0.96
CA ASP A 69 9.39 -6.55 -0.06
C ASP A 69 8.63 -6.66 -1.39
N ILE A 70 8.27 -7.87 -1.83
CA ILE A 70 7.43 -8.09 -3.02
C ILE A 70 6.03 -7.53 -2.81
N LYS A 71 5.44 -7.71 -1.62
CA LYS A 71 4.12 -7.15 -1.29
C LYS A 71 4.14 -5.62 -1.30
N GLU A 72 5.19 -5.02 -0.72
CA GLU A 72 5.41 -3.56 -0.76
C GLU A 72 5.63 -3.05 -2.19
N LEU A 73 6.37 -3.79 -3.01
CA LEU A 73 6.59 -3.45 -4.42
C LEU A 73 5.28 -3.48 -5.20
N ILE A 74 4.44 -4.52 -5.03
CA ILE A 74 3.11 -4.58 -5.66
C ILE A 74 2.24 -3.40 -5.20
N ALA A 75 2.25 -3.08 -3.91
CA ALA A 75 1.51 -1.95 -3.34
C ALA A 75 1.92 -0.61 -3.97
N ALA A 76 3.22 -0.32 -4.00
CA ALA A 76 3.78 0.87 -4.60
C ALA A 76 3.51 0.95 -6.11
N PHE A 77 3.62 -0.19 -6.80
CA PHE A 77 3.35 -0.30 -8.23
C PHE A 77 1.88 0.00 -8.54
N VAL A 78 0.93 -0.63 -7.84
CA VAL A 78 -0.52 -0.36 -8.02
C VAL A 78 -0.85 1.10 -7.72
N ALA A 79 -0.27 1.65 -6.65
CA ALA A 79 -0.40 3.06 -6.32
C ALA A 79 0.05 3.99 -7.45
N ARG A 80 1.18 3.67 -8.08
CA ARG A 80 1.70 4.41 -9.24
C ARG A 80 0.74 4.31 -10.43
N GLU A 81 0.26 3.10 -10.74
CA GLU A 81 -0.66 2.86 -11.87
C GLU A 81 -1.96 3.68 -11.78
N VAL A 82 -2.41 4.03 -10.57
CA VAL A 82 -3.60 4.86 -10.34
C VAL A 82 -3.29 6.25 -9.80
N SER A 83 -2.03 6.68 -9.85
CA SER A 83 -1.57 8.03 -9.45
C SER A 83 -1.90 8.42 -7.99
N CYS A 84 -1.84 7.49 -7.04
CA CYS A 84 -1.90 7.82 -5.61
C CYS A 84 -0.51 8.21 -5.08
N ALA A 85 -0.18 9.51 -5.08
CA ALA A 85 1.12 10.02 -4.62
C ALA A 85 1.48 9.60 -3.19
N TYR A 86 0.57 9.83 -2.23
CA TYR A 86 0.74 9.39 -0.83
C TYR A 86 1.10 7.90 -0.74
N CYS A 87 0.38 7.07 -1.48
CA CYS A 87 0.55 5.62 -1.41
C CYS A 87 1.91 5.20 -2.00
N VAL A 88 2.35 5.83 -3.10
CA VAL A 88 3.68 5.58 -3.66
C VAL A 88 4.75 5.91 -2.62
N ASP A 89 4.70 7.10 -2.04
CA ASP A 89 5.71 7.55 -1.06
C ASP A 89 5.72 6.67 0.20
N ALA A 90 4.53 6.28 0.69
CA ALA A 90 4.40 5.41 1.85
C ALA A 90 5.03 4.02 1.60
N HIS A 91 4.75 3.40 0.47
CA HIS A 91 5.27 2.06 0.17
C HIS A 91 6.74 2.08 -0.23
N VAL A 92 7.25 3.18 -0.82
CA VAL A 92 8.70 3.39 -0.98
C VAL A 92 9.40 3.51 0.38
N LEU A 93 8.82 4.26 1.33
CA LEU A 93 9.34 4.30 2.70
C LEU A 93 9.38 2.91 3.31
N PHE A 94 8.32 2.12 3.19
CA PHE A 94 8.31 0.76 3.74
C PHE A 94 9.28 -0.19 3.05
N LEU A 95 9.48 -0.11 1.73
CA LEU A 95 10.54 -0.85 1.03
C LEU A 95 11.92 -0.59 1.67
N ARG A 96 12.24 0.67 1.97
CA ARG A 96 13.48 1.04 2.63
C ARG A 96 13.56 0.49 4.06
N LEU A 97 12.48 0.60 4.83
CA LEU A 97 12.43 0.13 6.22
C LEU A 97 12.59 -1.39 6.35
N VAL A 98 12.10 -2.16 5.39
CA VAL A 98 12.27 -3.63 5.38
C VAL A 98 13.60 -4.08 4.76
N GLY A 99 14.46 -3.14 4.35
CA GLY A 99 15.76 -3.44 3.76
C GLY A 99 15.67 -4.08 2.37
N ALA A 100 14.65 -3.73 1.59
CA ALA A 100 14.49 -4.23 0.23
C ALA A 100 15.66 -3.81 -0.68
N ASP A 101 15.90 -4.58 -1.74
CA ASP A 101 16.87 -4.24 -2.77
C ASP A 101 16.52 -2.87 -3.41
N GLU A 102 17.51 -1.97 -3.50
CA GLU A 102 17.33 -0.61 -4.06
C GLU A 102 16.73 -0.61 -5.48
N ARG A 103 16.91 -1.71 -6.24
CA ARG A 103 16.30 -1.88 -7.56
C ARG A 103 14.77 -1.92 -7.52
N MET A 104 14.16 -2.34 -6.41
CA MET A 104 12.71 -2.32 -6.25
C MET A 104 12.18 -0.89 -6.24
N GLU A 105 12.76 -0.01 -5.42
CA GLU A 105 12.41 1.42 -5.47
C GLU A 105 12.76 2.02 -6.85
N ALA A 106 13.94 1.69 -7.38
CA ALA A 106 14.37 2.22 -8.68
C ALA A 106 13.41 1.87 -9.81
N SER A 107 12.83 0.66 -9.79
CA SER A 107 11.88 0.18 -10.79
C SER A 107 10.64 1.07 -10.92
N LEU A 108 10.23 1.73 -9.84
CA LEU A 108 9.03 2.56 -9.83
C LEU A 108 9.18 3.84 -10.67
N ARG A 109 10.42 4.21 -11.03
CA ARG A 109 10.74 5.36 -11.91
C ARG A 109 10.66 5.04 -13.40
N HIS A 110 10.54 3.76 -13.77
CA HIS A 110 10.43 3.34 -15.17
C HIS A 110 8.96 3.37 -15.61
N ALA A 111 8.71 3.89 -16.81
CA ALA A 111 7.37 3.97 -17.39
C ALA A 111 6.86 2.58 -17.78
N GLU A 112 7.69 1.79 -18.45
CA GLU A 112 7.35 0.45 -18.91
C GLU A 112 7.89 -0.61 -17.93
N ILE A 113 7.09 -1.67 -17.70
CA ILE A 113 7.48 -2.78 -16.83
C ILE A 113 8.75 -3.47 -17.36
N ASP A 114 8.89 -3.59 -18.68
CA ASP A 114 10.01 -4.30 -19.31
C ASP A 114 11.36 -3.60 -19.09
N ASP A 115 11.35 -2.28 -18.85
CA ASP A 115 12.55 -1.50 -18.55
C ASP A 115 12.95 -1.54 -17.07
N MET A 116 12.12 -2.12 -16.21
CA MET A 116 12.39 -2.18 -14.78
C MET A 116 13.58 -3.09 -14.48
N PRO A 117 14.53 -2.67 -13.61
CA PRO A 117 15.72 -3.44 -13.24
C PRO A 117 15.39 -4.56 -12.25
N LEU A 118 14.37 -5.36 -12.54
CA LEU A 118 13.87 -6.45 -11.72
C LEU A 118 14.14 -7.80 -12.40
N PRO A 119 14.13 -8.92 -11.65
CA PRO A 119 14.05 -10.24 -12.26
C PRO A 119 12.80 -10.39 -13.14
N GLU A 120 12.90 -11.18 -14.20
CA GLU A 120 11.77 -11.39 -15.13
C GLU A 120 10.54 -11.95 -14.42
N ALA A 121 10.72 -12.87 -13.46
CA ALA A 121 9.63 -13.40 -12.65
C ALA A 121 8.87 -12.30 -11.89
N THR A 122 9.58 -11.32 -11.33
CA THR A 122 8.95 -10.18 -10.65
C THR A 122 8.20 -9.29 -11.64
N ARG A 123 8.76 -9.03 -12.83
CA ARG A 123 8.05 -8.28 -13.89
C ARG A 123 6.76 -8.96 -14.33
N ILE A 124 6.76 -10.29 -14.48
CA ILE A 124 5.54 -11.07 -14.78
C ILE A 124 4.49 -10.88 -13.68
N LEU A 125 4.89 -10.92 -12.41
CA LEU A 125 4.00 -10.68 -11.28
C LEU A 125 3.40 -9.25 -11.30
N LEU A 126 4.21 -8.24 -11.65
CA LEU A 126 3.75 -6.86 -11.78
C LEU A 126 2.82 -6.65 -12.99
N ARG A 127 3.04 -7.37 -14.11
CA ARG A 127 2.09 -7.38 -15.23
C ARG A 127 0.72 -7.92 -14.82
N LEU A 128 0.69 -9.00 -14.04
CA LEU A 128 -0.55 -9.53 -13.47
C LEU A 128 -1.22 -8.49 -12.54
N ALA A 129 -0.46 -7.83 -11.66
CA ALA A 129 -0.98 -6.77 -10.79
C ALA A 129 -1.52 -5.55 -11.58
N ALA A 130 -0.88 -5.19 -12.69
CA ALA A 130 -1.36 -4.16 -13.62
C ALA A 130 -2.70 -4.57 -14.27
N GLN A 131 -2.82 -5.82 -14.72
CA GLN A 131 -4.07 -6.34 -15.27
C GLN A 131 -5.19 -6.34 -14.22
N VAL A 132 -4.91 -6.76 -12.97
CA VAL A 132 -5.90 -6.68 -11.88
C VAL A 132 -6.39 -5.25 -11.68
N THR A 133 -5.49 -4.27 -11.79
CA THR A 133 -5.78 -2.85 -11.57
C THR A 133 -6.62 -2.22 -12.68
N HIS A 134 -6.29 -2.49 -13.94
CA HIS A 134 -6.88 -1.81 -15.08
C HIS A 134 -7.99 -2.60 -15.78
N GLN A 135 -7.89 -3.93 -15.79
CA GLN A 135 -8.71 -4.78 -16.65
C GLN A 135 -8.81 -6.22 -16.17
N ALA A 136 -9.11 -6.43 -14.87
CA ALA A 136 -9.17 -7.78 -14.27
C ALA A 136 -10.08 -8.76 -15.02
N TYR A 137 -11.15 -8.24 -15.64
CA TYR A 137 -12.09 -9.03 -16.46
C TYR A 137 -11.48 -9.60 -17.75
N ARG A 138 -10.25 -9.22 -18.12
CA ARG A 138 -9.51 -9.73 -19.28
C ARG A 138 -8.42 -10.73 -18.91
N ILE A 139 -8.20 -10.98 -17.62
CA ILE A 139 -7.23 -11.98 -17.16
C ILE A 139 -7.71 -13.37 -17.60
N THR A 140 -6.77 -14.17 -18.10
CA THR A 140 -6.98 -15.50 -18.66
C THR A 140 -6.18 -16.55 -17.88
N ASP A 141 -6.43 -17.83 -18.19
CA ASP A 141 -5.65 -18.94 -17.63
C ASP A 141 -4.18 -18.89 -18.07
N ASP A 142 -3.90 -18.35 -19.25
CA ASP A 142 -2.53 -18.19 -19.79
C ASP A 142 -1.71 -17.20 -18.96
N ASP A 143 -2.31 -16.09 -18.49
CA ASP A 143 -1.61 -15.13 -17.60
C ASP A 143 -1.13 -15.81 -16.31
N PHE A 144 -1.94 -16.71 -15.74
CA PHE A 144 -1.56 -17.50 -14.57
C PHE A 144 -0.57 -18.63 -14.92
N ALA A 145 -0.69 -19.23 -16.11
CA ALA A 145 0.26 -20.25 -16.58
C ALA A 145 1.67 -19.66 -16.75
N ASP A 146 1.77 -18.46 -17.32
CA ASP A 146 3.04 -17.74 -17.49
C ASP A 146 3.66 -17.39 -16.13
N ALA A 147 2.84 -16.93 -15.17
CA ALA A 147 3.33 -16.64 -13.83
C ALA A 147 3.83 -17.90 -13.09
N ARG A 148 3.16 -19.05 -13.28
CA ARG A 148 3.66 -20.35 -12.76
C ARG A 148 4.95 -20.79 -13.44
N ALA A 149 5.05 -20.63 -14.76
CA ALA A 149 6.25 -20.95 -15.52
C ALA A 149 7.45 -20.09 -15.07
N ALA A 150 7.20 -18.88 -14.56
CA ALA A 150 8.19 -18.01 -13.95
C ALA A 150 8.59 -18.40 -12.52
N GLY A 151 7.95 -19.41 -11.93
CA GLY A 151 8.30 -19.97 -10.62
C GLY A 151 7.37 -19.55 -9.47
N TRP A 152 6.29 -18.81 -9.73
CA TRP A 152 5.33 -18.44 -8.69
C TRP A 152 4.36 -19.58 -8.40
N SER A 153 4.20 -19.90 -7.11
CA SER A 153 3.18 -20.86 -6.66
C SER A 153 1.78 -20.26 -6.67
N ASP A 154 0.74 -21.11 -6.72
CA ASP A 154 -0.66 -20.65 -6.64
C ASP A 154 -0.95 -19.80 -5.40
N GLY A 155 -0.34 -20.14 -4.25
CA GLY A 155 -0.50 -19.37 -3.03
C GLY A 155 0.14 -17.98 -3.12
N GLN A 156 1.31 -17.85 -3.75
CA GLN A 156 1.94 -16.56 -4.02
C GLN A 156 1.14 -15.73 -5.02
N LEU A 157 0.58 -16.36 -6.05
CA LEU A 157 -0.29 -15.68 -7.02
C LEU A 157 -1.57 -15.17 -6.37
N LEU A 158 -2.18 -15.94 -5.46
CA LEU A 158 -3.32 -15.49 -4.68
C LEU A 158 -2.94 -14.29 -3.79
N GLU A 159 -1.80 -14.31 -3.12
CA GLU A 159 -1.32 -13.17 -2.33
C GLU A 159 -1.05 -11.93 -3.18
N ALA A 160 -0.50 -12.09 -4.39
CA ALA A 160 -0.27 -10.98 -5.33
C ALA A 160 -1.60 -10.35 -5.78
N VAL A 161 -2.58 -11.16 -6.18
CA VAL A 161 -3.92 -10.70 -6.56
C VAL A 161 -4.61 -10.02 -5.38
N TRP A 162 -4.55 -10.62 -4.19
CA TRP A 162 -5.11 -10.04 -2.96
C TRP A 162 -4.48 -8.68 -2.64
N THR A 163 -3.14 -8.59 -2.70
CA THR A 163 -2.40 -7.35 -2.48
C THR A 163 -2.85 -6.29 -3.48
N ALA A 164 -2.90 -6.61 -4.77
CA ALA A 164 -3.35 -5.68 -5.80
C ALA A 164 -4.79 -5.21 -5.58
N CYS A 165 -5.73 -6.10 -5.23
CA CYS A 165 -7.11 -5.76 -4.90
C CYS A 165 -7.21 -4.81 -3.70
N GLN A 166 -6.50 -5.12 -2.62
CA GLN A 166 -6.47 -4.29 -1.41
C GLN A 166 -5.94 -2.89 -1.73
N PHE A 167 -4.86 -2.79 -2.53
CA PHE A 167 -4.31 -1.49 -2.91
C PHE A 167 -5.17 -0.72 -3.90
N ASN A 168 -5.89 -1.41 -4.77
CA ASN A 168 -6.91 -0.77 -5.61
C ASN A 168 -8.01 -0.08 -4.75
N TRP A 169 -8.41 -0.69 -3.64
CA TRP A 169 -9.36 -0.08 -2.72
C TRP A 169 -8.74 1.08 -1.91
N VAL A 170 -7.56 0.88 -1.31
CA VAL A 170 -6.88 1.87 -0.46
C VAL A 170 -6.52 3.14 -1.25
N THR A 171 -5.94 2.99 -2.44
CA THR A 171 -5.52 4.12 -3.29
C THR A 171 -6.72 4.99 -3.68
N ARG A 172 -7.83 4.37 -4.09
CA ARG A 172 -9.08 5.08 -4.41
C ARG A 172 -9.62 5.82 -3.20
N MET A 173 -9.58 5.22 -2.01
CA MET A 173 -10.00 5.88 -0.78
C MET A 173 -9.11 7.09 -0.46
N ALA A 174 -7.78 6.93 -0.47
CA ALA A 174 -6.83 8.01 -0.20
C ALA A 174 -7.02 9.19 -1.17
N SER A 175 -7.04 8.93 -2.48
CA SER A 175 -7.24 9.95 -3.51
C SER A 175 -8.61 10.62 -3.41
N ALA A 176 -9.68 9.84 -3.19
CA ALA A 176 -11.04 10.37 -3.05
C ALA A 176 -11.18 11.27 -1.81
N LEU A 177 -10.47 10.97 -0.73
CA LEU A 177 -10.48 11.76 0.51
C LEU A 177 -9.42 12.86 0.55
N GLY A 178 -8.58 12.96 -0.48
CA GLY A 178 -7.66 14.10 -0.65
C GLY A 178 -6.39 13.98 0.18
N LEU A 179 -5.96 12.76 0.48
CA LEU A 179 -4.66 12.49 1.08
C LEU A 179 -3.60 12.37 -0.02
N THR A 180 -2.65 13.29 -0.07
CA THR A 180 -1.69 13.42 -1.16
C THR A 180 -0.23 13.38 -0.73
N THR A 181 0.09 13.69 0.52
CA THR A 181 1.48 13.70 1.03
C THR A 181 1.62 13.03 2.39
N LEU A 182 2.78 12.43 2.67
CA LEU A 182 3.11 11.91 4.01
C LEU A 182 3.10 13.05 5.05
N GLY A 183 2.49 12.80 6.21
CA GLY A 183 2.43 13.78 7.30
C GLY A 183 1.40 14.89 7.08
N GLN A 184 0.53 14.80 6.07
CA GLN A 184 -0.55 15.77 5.84
C GLN A 184 -1.50 15.88 7.05
N LEU A 185 -1.62 14.80 7.83
CA LEU A 185 -2.42 14.76 9.06
C LEU A 185 -1.56 14.68 10.33
N ALA A 186 -0.28 15.06 10.24
CA ALA A 186 0.58 15.20 11.41
C ALA A 186 0.12 16.38 12.29
N GLU A 187 0.19 16.22 13.61
CA GLU A 187 -0.12 17.31 14.54
C GLU A 187 1.02 18.36 14.51
N LEU A 188 0.67 19.65 14.72
CA LEU A 188 1.67 20.71 14.84
C LEU A 188 2.65 20.40 15.99
N GLY A 189 3.91 20.09 15.64
CA GLY A 189 4.97 19.76 16.59
C GLY A 189 5.56 18.36 16.43
N GLU A 190 4.90 17.49 15.66
CA GLU A 190 5.46 16.21 15.23
C GLU A 190 6.10 16.43 13.86
N THR A 191 7.40 16.68 13.83
CA THR A 191 8.16 16.93 12.59
C THR A 191 7.90 15.79 11.60
N PRO A 192 7.64 16.07 10.31
CA PRO A 192 7.51 15.00 9.33
C PRO A 192 8.78 14.16 9.33
N VAL A 193 8.63 12.83 9.21
CA VAL A 193 9.76 11.95 8.90
C VAL A 193 10.15 12.21 7.44
N THR A 194 10.80 13.35 7.20
CA THR A 194 11.49 13.60 5.94
C THR A 194 12.73 12.73 5.94
N GLY A 195 12.74 11.73 5.04
CA GLY A 195 13.98 11.06 4.64
C GLY A 195 14.93 12.00 3.91
#